data_AF-A0A838KYW5-F1
#
_entry.id   AF-A0A838KYW5-F1
#
_cell.length_a   1.000
_cell.length_b   1.000
_cell.length_c   1.000
_cell.angle_alpha   90.00
_cell.angle_beta   90.00
_cell.angle_gamma   90.00
#
_symmetry.space_group_name_H-M   'P 1'
#
loop_
_entity.id
_entity.type
_entity.pdbx_description
1 polymer ?
#
loop_
_entity_poly.entity_id
_entity_poly.type
_entity_poly.pdbx_seq_one_letter_code
_entity_poly.pdbx_strand_id
1 'polypeptide(L)'
;DCGTTVGGYRGDGGRTFVYGRVKPAAERLFGVLQEAHDRACEAIRPGVEVGEIFRIAQGHISRTATHASAGATTGTLWASTPFTKSRPTCPRASGRPSKRGWC
;
A
#
# COMPACT_ATOMS: atom_id res chain seq x y z
N ASP A 1 -4.11 -12.17 8.09
CA ASP A 1 -3.55 -10.97 8.70
C ASP A 1 -3.20 -11.32 10.12
N CYS A 2 -1.93 -11.27 10.46
CA CYS A 2 -1.42 -11.65 11.76
C CYS A 2 -0.11 -10.89 12.03
N GLY A 3 -0.03 -10.33 13.23
CA GLY A 3 1.18 -9.70 13.74
C GLY A 3 1.61 -10.33 15.07
N THR A 4 2.89 -10.13 15.42
CA THR A 4 3.45 -10.58 16.69
C THR A 4 4.45 -9.57 17.25
N THR A 5 4.67 -9.63 18.56
CA THR A 5 5.71 -8.85 19.25
C THR A 5 6.63 -9.78 20.02
N VAL A 6 7.93 -9.77 19.69
CA VAL A 6 8.96 -10.60 20.34
C VAL A 6 10.17 -9.74 20.66
N GLY A 7 10.58 -9.70 21.93
CA GLY A 7 11.78 -8.96 22.35
C GLY A 7 11.77 -7.46 22.00
N GLY A 8 10.58 -6.85 21.92
CA GLY A 8 10.40 -5.45 21.51
C GLY A 8 10.25 -5.20 20.01
N TYR A 9 10.42 -6.22 19.16
CA TYR A 9 10.23 -6.12 17.70
C TYR A 9 8.79 -6.46 17.31
N ARG A 10 8.25 -5.75 16.31
CA ARG A 10 6.93 -6.00 15.72
C ARG A 10 7.07 -6.57 14.32
N GLY A 11 6.38 -7.68 14.04
CA GLY A 11 6.19 -8.22 12.70
C GLY A 11 4.72 -8.23 12.34
N ASP A 12 4.41 -8.04 11.06
CA ASP A 12 3.05 -8.03 10.52
C ASP A 12 3.03 -8.70 9.15
N GLY A 13 1.94 -9.40 8.84
CA GLY A 13 1.85 -10.22 7.63
C GLY A 13 0.44 -10.67 7.30
N GLY A 14 0.07 -10.48 6.02
CA GLY A 14 -1.17 -10.98 5.45
C GLY A 14 -0.94 -12.15 4.51
N ARG A 15 -1.90 -13.09 4.46
CA ARG A 15 -2.01 -14.08 3.39
C ARG A 15 -3.49 -14.31 3.08
N THR A 16 -3.81 -14.40 1.81
CA THR A 16 -5.15 -14.74 1.32
C THR A 16 -5.18 -16.24 1.01
N PHE A 17 -6.26 -16.92 1.41
CA PHE A 17 -6.45 -18.34 1.16
C PHE A 17 -7.80 -18.55 0.48
N VAL A 18 -7.90 -19.65 -0.28
CA VAL A 18 -9.17 -20.14 -0.81
C VAL A 18 -9.54 -21.39 -0.03
N TYR A 19 -10.79 -21.47 0.41
CA TYR A 19 -11.38 -22.68 0.96
C TYR A 19 -12.37 -23.27 -0.06
N GLY A 20 -12.13 -24.50 -0.51
CA GLY A 20 -12.93 -25.15 -1.55
C GLY A 20 -12.54 -24.72 -2.97
N ARG A 21 -13.52 -24.56 -3.87
CA ARG A 21 -13.29 -24.22 -5.28
C ARG A 21 -13.26 -22.70 -5.50
N VAL A 22 -12.18 -22.20 -6.11
CA VAL A 22 -12.04 -20.78 -6.46
C VAL A 22 -12.96 -20.40 -7.62
N LYS A 23 -13.57 -19.22 -7.55
CA LYS A 23 -14.28 -18.63 -8.69
C LYS A 23 -13.25 -18.00 -9.64
N PRO A 24 -13.37 -18.13 -10.98
CA PRO A 24 -12.41 -17.56 -11.92
C PRO A 24 -12.15 -16.05 -11.73
N ALA A 25 -13.18 -15.29 -11.29
CA ALA A 25 -13.02 -13.87 -10.99
C ALA A 25 -12.12 -13.61 -9.76
N ALA A 26 -12.22 -14.44 -8.72
CA ALA A 26 -11.40 -14.31 -7.53
C ALA A 26 -9.94 -14.70 -7.80
N GLU A 27 -9.73 -15.73 -8.62
CA GLU A 27 -8.39 -16.14 -9.07
C GLU A 27 -7.69 -15.03 -9.86
N ARG A 28 -8.39 -14.42 -10.83
CA ARG A 28 -7.85 -13.28 -11.59
C ARG A 28 -7.55 -12.09 -10.70
N LEU A 29 -8.45 -11.75 -9.77
CA LEU A 29 -8.26 -10.63 -8.85
C LEU A 29 -7.02 -10.87 -7.97
N PHE A 30 -6.88 -12.07 -7.41
CA PHE A 30 -5.74 -12.40 -6.58
C PHE A 30 -4.42 -12.39 -7.38
N GLY A 31 -4.42 -12.89 -8.62
CA GLY A 31 -3.27 -12.81 -9.52
C GLY A 31 -2.80 -11.38 -9.77
N VAL A 32 -3.73 -10.46 -10.07
CA VAL A 32 -3.41 -9.03 -10.24
C VAL A 32 -2.79 -8.42 -8.98
N LEU A 33 -3.34 -8.75 -7.80
CA LEU A 33 -2.82 -8.27 -6.53
C LEU A 33 -1.41 -8.82 -6.25
N GLN A 34 -1.18 -10.09 -6.54
CA GLN A 34 0.12 -10.73 -6.35
C GLN A 34 1.18 -10.11 -7.28
N GLU A 35 0.88 -9.92 -8.56
CA GLU A 35 1.79 -9.23 -9.49
C GLU A 35 2.09 -7.79 -9.07
N ALA A 36 1.10 -7.06 -8.54
CA ALA A 36 1.31 -5.70 -8.02
C ALA A 36 2.26 -5.70 -6.81
N HIS A 37 2.09 -6.68 -5.92
CA HIS A 37 2.93 -6.87 -4.74
C HIS A 37 4.37 -7.20 -5.14
N ASP A 38 4.56 -8.16 -6.05
CA ASP A 38 5.89 -8.59 -6.49
C ASP A 38 6.67 -7.43 -7.12
N ARG A 39 6.02 -6.65 -8.00
CA ARG A 39 6.63 -5.44 -8.60
C ARG A 39 6.98 -4.37 -7.57
N ALA A 40 6.14 -4.19 -6.55
CA ALA A 40 6.42 -3.26 -5.47
C ALA A 40 7.63 -3.71 -4.65
N CYS A 41 7.74 -5.01 -4.34
CA CYS A 41 8.87 -5.60 -3.63
C CYS A 41 10.18 -5.48 -4.42
N GLU A 42 10.16 -5.72 -5.73
CA GLU A 42 11.32 -5.54 -6.62
C GLU A 42 11.84 -4.10 -6.65
N ALA A 43 10.96 -3.11 -6.44
CA ALA A 43 11.32 -1.70 -6.44
C ALA A 43 11.99 -1.23 -5.14
N ILE A 44 11.95 -2.03 -4.07
CA ILE A 44 12.50 -1.65 -2.76
C ILE A 44 14.03 -1.65 -2.82
N ARG A 45 14.61 -0.45 -2.74
CA ARG A 45 16.06 -0.24 -2.64
C ARG A 45 16.36 1.11 -1.97
N PRO A 46 17.56 1.30 -1.40
CA PRO A 46 17.95 2.57 -0.80
C PRO A 46 17.77 3.75 -1.76
N GLY A 47 17.18 4.84 -1.27
CA GLY A 47 16.94 6.06 -2.04
C GLY A 47 15.64 6.08 -2.87
N VAL A 48 14.85 5.00 -2.88
CA VAL A 48 13.51 5.01 -3.49
C VAL A 48 12.49 5.51 -2.46
N GLU A 49 11.70 6.50 -2.89
CA GLU A 49 10.59 7.02 -2.09
C GLU A 49 9.51 5.96 -1.87
N VAL A 50 9.01 5.83 -0.65
CA VAL A 50 7.92 4.88 -0.33
C VAL A 50 6.67 5.16 -1.19
N GLY A 51 6.42 6.44 -1.52
CA GLY A 51 5.34 6.84 -2.41
C GLY A 51 5.52 6.38 -3.86
N GLU A 52 6.75 6.10 -4.32
CA GLU A 52 7.01 5.49 -5.63
C GLU A 52 6.60 4.01 -5.62
N ILE A 53 6.97 3.27 -4.58
CA ILE A 53 6.59 1.85 -4.41
C ILE A 53 5.06 1.70 -4.45
N PHE A 54 4.34 2.58 -3.77
CA PHE A 54 2.87 2.61 -3.83
C PHE A 54 2.35 2.90 -5.25
N ARG A 55 2.94 3.88 -5.95
CA ARG A 55 2.55 4.22 -7.33
C ARG A 55 2.78 3.08 -8.31
N ILE A 56 3.83 2.28 -8.12
CA ILE A 56 4.11 1.08 -8.93
C ILE A 56 2.99 0.04 -8.74
N ALA A 57 2.66 -0.29 -7.48
CA ALA A 57 1.58 -1.23 -7.17
C ALA A 57 0.24 -0.75 -7.71
N GLN A 58 -0.16 0.48 -7.38
CA GLN A 58 -1.44 1.04 -7.83
C GLN A 58 -1.52 1.18 -9.34
N GLY A 59 -0.43 1.59 -9.98
CA GLY A 59 -0.36 1.67 -11.44
C GLY A 59 -0.56 0.32 -12.11
N HIS A 60 -0.06 -0.78 -11.51
CA HIS A 60 -0.35 -2.12 -12.02
C HIS A 60 -1.84 -2.44 -11.88
N ILE A 61 -2.39 -2.30 -10.68
CA ILE A 61 -3.78 -2.62 -10.37
C ILE A 61 -4.73 -1.83 -11.29
N SER A 62 -4.55 -0.52 -11.44
CA SER A 62 -5.44 0.31 -12.26
C SER A 62 -5.39 0.00 -13.76
N ARG A 63 -4.29 -0.58 -14.26
CA ARG A 63 -4.17 -0.98 -15.68
C ARG A 63 -4.73 -2.36 -15.97
N THR A 64 -4.62 -3.29 -15.01
CA THR A 64 -5.01 -4.69 -15.19
C THR A 64 -6.40 -4.99 -14.67
N ALA A 65 -6.83 -4.33 -13.60
CA ALA A 65 -8.19 -4.43 -13.10
C ALA A 65 -9.12 -3.58 -13.98
N THR A 66 -9.64 -4.17 -15.05
CA THR A 66 -10.89 -3.68 -15.64
C THR A 66 -11.95 -3.74 -14.56
N HIS A 67 -12.46 -2.58 -14.14
CA HIS A 67 -13.58 -2.47 -13.21
C HIS A 67 -14.73 -3.37 -13.72
N ALA A 68 -14.89 -4.54 -13.13
CA ALA A 68 -16.07 -5.36 -13.32
C ALA A 68 -17.21 -4.70 -12.52
N SER A 69 -17.76 -3.61 -13.04
CA SER A 69 -19.04 -3.07 -12.61
C SER A 69 -19.97 -3.01 -13.82
N ALA A 70 -20.66 -4.12 -14.05
CA ALA A 70 -22.05 -4.06 -14.47
C ALA A 70 -22.83 -3.32 -13.35
N GLY A 71 -23.41 -2.16 -13.69
CA GLY A 71 -24.49 -1.49 -12.95
C GLY A 71 -24.27 -1.19 -11.47
N ALA A 72 -23.64 -0.06 -11.14
CA ALA A 72 -23.99 0.72 -9.95
C ALA A 72 -23.54 2.17 -10.15
N THR A 73 -24.52 3.06 -10.34
CA THR A 73 -24.37 4.50 -10.29
C THR A 73 -23.83 4.90 -8.92
N THR A 74 -22.88 5.85 -8.90
CA THR A 74 -22.23 6.50 -7.74
C THR A 74 -20.84 5.96 -7.40
N GLY A 75 -19.81 6.64 -7.92
CA GLY A 75 -18.42 6.36 -7.56
C GLY A 75 -17.37 7.28 -8.17
N THR A 76 -17.72 8.52 -8.56
CA THR A 76 -16.78 9.48 -9.17
C THR A 76 -15.87 10.19 -8.14
N LEU A 77 -15.62 9.60 -6.97
CA LEU A 77 -14.95 10.31 -5.86
C LEU A 77 -13.74 9.61 -5.23
N TRP A 78 -13.16 8.59 -5.87
CA TRP A 78 -11.91 7.98 -5.38
C TRP A 78 -10.65 8.43 -6.13
N ALA A 79 -10.77 9.01 -7.33
CA ALA A 79 -9.63 9.20 -8.23
C ALA A 79 -9.22 10.66 -8.52
N SER A 80 -9.70 11.66 -7.77
CA SER A 80 -9.37 13.07 -8.06
C SER A 80 -8.36 13.73 -7.12
N THR A 81 -7.95 13.09 -6.03
CA THR A 81 -6.94 13.67 -5.13
C THR A 81 -5.65 12.86 -5.25
N PRO A 82 -4.56 13.41 -5.83
CA PRO A 82 -3.26 12.79 -5.69
C PRO A 82 -2.97 12.64 -4.19
N PHE A 83 -2.50 11.47 -3.77
CA PHE A 83 -2.03 11.26 -2.40
C PHE A 83 -0.79 12.14 -2.15
N THR A 84 -1.02 13.41 -1.80
CA THR A 84 0.02 14.31 -1.30
C THR A 84 0.15 14.07 0.19
N LYS A 85 1.14 13.27 0.60
CA LYS A 85 1.58 13.27 1.99
C LYS A 85 2.23 14.65 2.24
N SER A 86 1.48 15.59 2.81
CA SER A 86 2.08 16.83 3.29
C SER A 86 3.16 16.46 4.32
N ARG A 87 4.34 17.10 4.21
CA ARG A 87 5.38 16.95 5.24
C ARG A 87 4.77 17.38 6.57
N PRO A 88 4.79 16.55 7.62
CA PRO A 88 4.38 17.03 8.93
C PRO A 88 5.32 18.17 9.32
N THR A 89 4.78 19.38 9.47
CA THR A 89 5.53 20.51 10.02
C THR A 89 5.69 20.27 11.51
N CYS A 90 6.89 19.86 11.93
CA CYS A 90 7.26 19.81 13.33
C CYS A 90 7.17 21.24 13.90
N PRO A 91 6.32 21.54 14.91
CA PRO A 91 6.32 22.85 15.53
C PRO A 91 7.70 23.12 16.12
N ARG A 92 8.30 24.25 15.74
CA ARG A 92 9.62 24.65 16.21
C ARG A 92 9.56 24.85 17.72
N ALA A 93 10.03 23.87 18.48
CA ALA A 93 10.11 23.95 19.94
C ALA A 93 10.95 25.18 20.33
N SER A 94 10.32 26.18 20.94
CA SER A 94 10.99 27.34 21.51
C SER A 94 11.66 26.93 22.82
N GLY A 95 12.95 26.56 22.76
CA GLY A 95 13.79 26.47 23.97
C GLY A 95 14.89 25.39 23.98
N ARG A 96 16.04 25.71 23.35
CA ARG A 96 17.44 25.22 23.58
C ARG A 96 17.75 23.69 23.61
N PRO A 97 19.03 23.30 23.34
CA PRO A 97 19.32 22.19 22.43
C PRO A 97 19.91 20.91 23.06
N SER A 98 20.02 19.88 22.21
CA SER A 98 20.59 18.53 22.39
C SER A 98 19.58 17.51 22.96
N LYS A 99 19.28 16.38 22.31
CA LYS A 99 20.08 15.52 21.44
C LYS A 99 19.23 14.99 20.26
N ARG A 100 19.89 14.90 19.09
CA ARG A 100 19.61 14.07 17.89
C ARG A 100 18.52 13.00 18.12
N GLY A 101 17.37 12.95 17.44
CA GLY A 101 16.90 13.62 16.24
C GLY A 101 16.38 12.58 15.27
N TRP A 102 15.07 12.26 15.32
CA TRP A 102 14.31 11.55 14.28
C TRP A 102 12.83 11.95 14.41
N CYS A 103 12.37 12.83 13.53
CA CYS A 103 10.99 12.99 13.06
C CYS A 103 11.06 13.01 11.53
#